data_AF-R7K537-F1
#
_entry.id   AF-R7K537-F1
#
_cell.length_a   1.000
_cell.length_b   1.000
_cell.length_c   1.000
_cell.angle_alpha   90.00
_cell.angle_beta   90.00
_cell.angle_gamma   90.00
#
_symmetry.space_group_name_H-M   'P 1'
#
loop_
_entity.id
_entity.type
_entity.pdbx_description
1 polymer ?
#
loop_
_entity_poly.entity_id
_entity_poly.type
_entity_poly.pdbx_seq_one_letter_code
_entity_poly.pdbx_strand_id
1 'polypeptide(L)' 'MAKEKEIGGMNMEEVRNSQGKLVCRVDKLNKTVEIVLKGCTTLICFSDDGTISVTNKDKVA' A
#
# COMPACT_ATOMS: atom_id res chain seq x y z
N MET A 1 -3.69 17.07 -24.37
CA MET A 1 -4.82 16.53 -23.56
C MET A 1 -4.49 15.08 -23.23
N ALA A 2 -3.76 14.85 -22.14
CA ALA A 2 -3.61 13.51 -21.57
C ALA A 2 -4.31 13.55 -20.22
N LYS A 3 -5.44 12.85 -20.13
CA LYS A 3 -6.30 12.78 -18.96
C LYS A 3 -5.48 12.38 -17.74
N GLU A 4 -5.50 13.23 -16.72
CA GLU A 4 -5.24 12.86 -15.33
C GLU A 4 -6.15 11.67 -15.00
N LYS A 5 -5.56 10.48 -14.96
CA LYS A 5 -6.25 9.30 -14.50
C LYS A 5 -6.31 9.44 -12.98
N GLU A 6 -7.40 10.02 -12.48
CA GLU A 6 -7.88 9.76 -11.13
C GLU A 6 -7.84 8.24 -10.95
N ILE A 7 -6.88 7.77 -10.16
CA ILE A 7 -6.66 6.34 -9.96
C ILE A 7 -7.82 5.88 -9.09
N GLY A 8 -8.83 5.33 -9.76
CA GLY A 8 -9.97 4.65 -9.16
C GLY A 8 -9.50 3.79 -7.99
N GLY A 9 -10.22 3.90 -6.87
CA GLY A 9 -9.84 3.42 -5.55
C GLY A 9 -8.99 2.16 -5.61
N MET A 10 -7.79 2.25 -5.04
CA MET A 10 -6.92 1.09 -4.89
C MET A 10 -7.76 0.00 -4.22
N ASN A 11 -8.00 -1.11 -4.93
CA ASN A 11 -8.78 -2.24 -4.42
C ASN A 11 -7.89 -3.05 -3.47
N MET A 12 -7.43 -2.36 -2.42
CA MET A 12 -6.52 -2.83 -1.39
C MET A 12 -7.28 -3.82 -0.53
N GLU A 13 -6.85 -5.07 -0.54
CA GLU A 13 -7.43 -6.11 0.31
C GLU A 13 -6.84 -6.03 1.72
N GLU A 14 -7.69 -6.15 2.73
CA GLU A 14 -7.25 -6.13 4.12
C GLU A 14 -6.64 -7.47 4.53
N VAL A 15 -5.44 -7.42 5.09
CA VAL A 15 -4.80 -8.56 5.74
C VAL A 15 -4.96 -8.40 7.25
N ARG A 16 -5.61 -9.37 7.86
CA ARG A 16 -5.90 -9.39 9.30
C ARG A 16 -5.15 -10.53 9.98
N ASN A 17 -4.73 -10.33 11.22
CA ASN A 17 -4.11 -11.40 12.02
C ASN A 17 -5.16 -12.40 12.52
N SER A 18 -4.72 -13.44 13.24
CA SER A 18 -5.61 -14.47 13.82
C SER A 18 -6.62 -13.95 14.84
N GLN A 19 -6.44 -12.73 15.35
CA GLN A 19 -7.37 -12.04 16.24
C GLN A 19 -8.32 -11.10 15.47
N GLY A 20 -8.27 -11.08 14.14
CA GLY A 20 -9.09 -10.20 13.30
C GLY A 20 -8.62 -8.75 13.22
N LYS A 21 -7.48 -8.39 13.82
CA LYS A 21 -6.93 -7.03 13.77
C LYS A 21 -6.26 -6.77 12.42
N LEU A 22 -6.49 -5.59 11.85
CA LEU A 22 -5.84 -5.15 10.61
C LEU A 22 -4.33 -5.05 10.83
N VAL A 23 -3.56 -5.71 9.95
CA VAL A 23 -2.09 -5.68 9.94
C VAL A 23 -1.59 -4.78 8.82
N CYS A 24 -2.08 -5.03 7.61
CA CYS A 24 -1.72 -4.27 6.43
C CYS A 24 -2.84 -4.37 5.39
N ARG A 25 -2.71 -3.62 4.30
CA ARG A 25 -3.49 -3.83 3.09
C ARG A 25 -2.60 -4.18 1.93
N VAL A 26 -3.13 -4.93 0.97
CA VAL A 26 -2.37 -5.40 -0.18
C VAL A 26 -3.08 -5.06 -1.48
N ASP A 27 -2.33 -4.50 -2.41
CA ASP A 27 -2.71 -4.37 -3.80
C ASP A 27 -2.02 -5.48 -4.59
N LYS A 28 -2.79 -6.49 -4.98
CA LYS A 28 -2.28 -7.63 -5.74
C LYS A 28 -1.87 -7.25 -7.16
N LEU A 29 -2.52 -6.25 -7.76
CA LEU A 29 -2.24 -5.82 -9.13
C LEU A 29 -0.91 -5.07 -9.19
N ASN A 30 -0.72 -4.13 -8.27
CA ASN A 30 0.50 -3.33 -8.19
C ASN A 30 1.57 -3.96 -7.28
N LYS A 31 1.35 -5.20 -6.80
CA LYS A 31 2.25 -5.94 -5.90
C LYS A 31 2.76 -5.08 -4.76
N THR A 32 1.84 -4.35 -4.13
CA THR A 32 2.16 -3.35 -3.12
C THR A 32 1.52 -3.70 -1.79
N VAL A 33 2.28 -3.54 -0.70
CA VAL A 33 1.81 -3.69 0.68
C VAL A 33 1.79 -2.32 1.33
N GLU A 34 0.65 -1.95 1.90
CA GLU A 34 0.46 -0.76 2.72
C GLU A 34 0.45 -1.14 4.20
N ILE A 35 1.36 -0.56 4.97
CA ILE A 35 1.39 -0.66 6.42
C ILE A 35 1.12 0.71 7.00
N VAL A 36 0.08 0.83 7.82
CA VAL A 36 -0.24 2.07 8.54
C VAL A 36 0.02 1.84 10.02
N LEU A 37 1.00 2.57 10.57
CA LEU A 37 1.35 2.48 11.98
C LEU A 37 1.44 3.89 12.58
N LYS A 38 0.60 4.17 13.58
CA LYS A 38 0.56 5.46 14.29
C LYS A 38 0.40 6.68 13.37
N GLY A 39 -0.29 6.52 12.23
CA GLY A 39 -0.49 7.59 11.26
C GLY A 39 0.64 7.77 10.24
N CYS A 40 1.74 7.02 10.36
CA CYS A 40 2.75 6.88 9.32
C CYS A 40 2.33 5.74 8.38
N THR A 41 2.51 5.96 7.08
CA THR A 41 2.23 4.96 6.04
C THR A 41 3.53 4.54 5.38
N THR A 42 3.78 3.23 5.37
CA THR A 42 4.86 2.61 4.61
C THR A 42 4.27 1.83 3.45
N LEU A 43 4.71 2.13 2.23
CA LEU A 43 4.37 1.40 1.01
C LEU A 43 5.58 0.56 0.58
N ILE A 44 5.38 -0.74 0.43
CA ILE A 44 6.40 -1.68 -0.04
C ILE A 44 5.92 -2.23 -1.38
N CYS A 45 6.63 -1.95 -2.47
CA CYS A 45 6.28 -2.44 -3.80
C CYS A 45 7.31 -3.46 -4.28
N PHE A 46 6.81 -4.61 -4.75
CA PHE A 46 7.60 -5.71 -5.29
C PHE A 46 7.56 -5.65 -6.83
N SER A 47 8.71 -5.47 -7.44
CA SER A 47 8.86 -5.43 -8.89
C SER A 47 9.08 -6.83 -9.48
N ASP A 48 8.74 -7.01 -10.75
CA ASP A 48 8.86 -8.30 -11.45
C ASP A 48 10.32 -8.78 -11.59
N ASP A 49 11.28 -7.86 -11.51
CA ASP A 49 12.70 -8.13 -11.51
C ASP A 49 13.25 -8.59 -10.14
N GLY A 50 12.35 -8.76 -9.16
CA GLY A 50 12.70 -9.18 -7.80
C GLY A 50 13.22 -8.05 -6.91
N THR A 51 13.26 -6.80 -7.41
CA THR A 51 13.62 -5.65 -6.59
C THR A 51 12.46 -5.19 -5.71
N ILE A 52 12.80 -4.49 -4.63
CA ILE A 52 11.84 -3.97 -3.66
C ILE A 52 12.07 -2.47 -3.51
N SER A 53 11.00 -1.70 -3.64
CA SER A 53 11.01 -0.26 -3.34
C SER A 53 10.17 0.03 -2.09
N VAL A 54 10.66 0.93 -1.24
CA VAL A 54 10.00 1.30 0.01
C VAL A 54 9.82 2.81 0.06
N THR A 55 8.59 3.26 0.26
CA THR A 55 8.24 4.67 0.43
C THR A 55 7.58 4.89 1.78
N ASN A 56 8.14 5.79 2.59
CA ASN A 56 7.55 6.20 3.86
C ASN A 56 6.87 7.56 3.70
N LYS A 57 5.66 7.68 4.23
CA LYS A 57 4.89 8.92 4.29
C LYS A 57 4.52 9.16 5.74
N ASP A 58 5.04 10.22 6.32
CA ASP A 58 4.59 10.66 7.63
C ASP A 58 3.22 11.32 7.52
N LYS A 59 2.50 11.33 8.64
CA LYS A 59 1.36 12.20 8.80
C LYS A 59 1.89 13.62 8.65
N VAL A 60 1.53 14.32 7.57
CA VAL A 60 1.81 15.76 7.47
C VAL A 60 1.22 16.39 8.73
N ALA A 61 2.09 16.97 9.55
CA ALA A 61 1.74 17.60 10.82
C ALA A 61 0.84 18.81 10.61
#